data_AF-A0A6V8NMP6-F1
#
_entry.id   AF-A0A6V8NMP6-F1
#
_cell.length_a   1.000
_cell.length_b   1.000
_cell.length_c   1.000
_cell.angle_alpha   90.00
_cell.angle_beta   90.00
_cell.angle_gamma   90.00
#
_symmetry.space_group_name_H-M   'P 1'
#
loop_
_entity.id
_entity.type
_entity.pdbx_description
1 polymer ?
#
loop_
_entity_poly.entity_id
_entity_poly.type
_entity_poly.pdbx_seq_one_letter_code
_entity_poly.pdbx_strand_id
1 'polypeptide(L)'
;TARQWLEFIVIGFISAAVCAVIIAWGLEVLGLVPFSILSTIITLNNTAAHIVGGLLLLLLWDRVRRMGLYWKDVMAPEDITRPVAPKGGSLLMLIGGVGGWLIVAFLMPGAAIPVGAIFVLAILATLFLL
;
A
#
# COMPACT_ATOMS: atom_id res chain seq x y z
N THR A 1 7.97 -5.93 18.14
CA THR A 1 7.92 -4.86 19.17
C THR A 1 6.84 -3.84 18.80
N ALA A 2 6.43 -2.95 19.72
CA ALA A 2 5.41 -1.92 19.42
C ALA A 2 5.79 -1.03 18.23
N ARG A 3 7.09 -0.69 18.10
CA ARG A 3 7.63 0.04 16.96
C ARG A 3 7.41 -0.67 15.63
N GLN A 4 7.71 -1.97 15.55
CA GLN A 4 7.50 -2.76 14.32
C GLN A 4 6.02 -2.86 13.95
N TRP A 5 5.15 -2.93 14.95
CA TRP A 5 3.70 -2.92 14.74
C TRP A 5 3.22 -1.58 14.17
N LEU A 6 3.73 -0.47 14.71
CA LEU A 6 3.46 0.86 14.19
C LEU A 6 3.97 1.00 12.74
N GLU A 7 5.22 0.59 12.48
CA GLU A 7 5.82 0.60 11.13
C GLU A 7 4.95 -0.22 10.15
N PHE A 8 4.51 -1.42 10.55
CA PHE A 8 3.66 -2.27 9.73
C PHE A 8 2.30 -1.62 9.41
N ILE A 9 1.64 -1.02 10.40
CA ILE A 9 0.34 -0.35 10.21
C ILE A 9 0.51 0.86 9.28
N VAL A 10 1.56 1.66 9.50
CA VAL A 10 1.83 2.84 8.68
C VAL A 10 2.13 2.45 7.23
N ILE A 11 3.00 1.45 7.01
CA ILE A 11 3.30 0.95 5.67
C ILE A 11 2.05 0.38 5.00
N GLY A 12 1.23 -0.39 5.74
CA GLY A 12 -0.02 -0.95 5.23
C GLY A 12 -1.03 0.14 4.83
N PHE A 13 -1.18 1.18 5.65
CA PHE A 13 -2.04 2.32 5.33
C PHE A 13 -1.56 3.05 4.08
N ILE A 14 -0.27 3.28 3.94
CA ILE A 14 0.27 3.98 2.77
C ILE A 14 0.15 3.12 1.51
N SER A 15 0.41 1.81 1.60
CA SER A 15 0.17 0.88 0.50
C SER A 15 -1.30 0.89 0.06
N ALA A 16 -2.23 0.87 1.01
CA ALA A 16 -3.67 0.99 0.76
C ALA A 16 -4.03 2.30 0.05
N ALA A 17 -3.47 3.42 0.51
CA ALA A 17 -3.67 4.75 -0.10
C ALA A 17 -3.16 4.82 -1.54
N VAL A 18 -1.94 4.33 -1.82
CA VAL A 18 -1.39 4.30 -3.20
C VAL A 18 -2.30 3.49 -4.12
N CYS A 19 -2.72 2.31 -3.67
CA CYS A 19 -3.64 1.45 -4.41
C CYS A 19 -4.97 2.16 -4.71
N ALA A 20 -5.53 2.81 -3.69
CA ALA A 20 -6.76 3.59 -3.81
C ALA A 20 -6.65 4.72 -4.83
N VAL A 21 -5.56 5.49 -4.82
CA VAL A 21 -5.33 6.58 -5.78
C VAL A 21 -5.33 6.08 -7.22
N ILE A 22 -4.60 5.00 -7.51
CA ILE A 22 -4.47 4.46 -8.87
C ILE A 22 -5.81 3.94 -9.39
N ILE A 23 -6.53 3.14 -8.59
CA ILE A 23 -7.81 2.55 -8.99
C ILE A 23 -8.91 3.60 -9.10
N ALA A 24 -9.02 4.47 -8.10
CA ALA A 24 -10.08 5.47 -8.04
C ALA A 24 -9.92 6.54 -9.13
N TRP A 25 -8.69 6.93 -9.46
CA TRP A 25 -8.44 7.84 -10.58
C TRP A 25 -8.91 7.25 -11.91
N GLY A 26 -8.53 6.01 -12.20
CA GLY A 26 -8.91 5.36 -13.46
C GLY A 26 -10.43 5.26 -13.62
N LEU A 27 -11.14 4.97 -12.53
CA LEU A 27 -12.60 4.85 -12.55
C LEU A 27 -13.33 6.20 -12.60
N GLU A 28 -12.76 7.27 -12.05
CA GLU A 28 -13.33 8.60 -12.23
C GLU A 28 -13.09 9.14 -13.65
N VAL A 29 -11.93 8.88 -14.26
CA VAL A 29 -11.69 9.24 -15.68
C VAL A 29 -12.69 8.55 -16.61
N LEU A 30 -13.09 7.31 -16.29
CA LEU A 30 -14.13 6.58 -17.02
C LEU A 30 -15.56 7.03 -16.68
N GLY A 31 -15.75 7.94 -15.71
CA GLY A 31 -17.05 8.43 -15.29
C GLY A 31 -17.91 7.39 -14.55
N LEU A 32 -17.30 6.34 -14.00
CA LEU A 32 -18.02 5.22 -13.38
C LEU A 32 -18.33 5.46 -11.90
N VAL A 33 -17.33 5.87 -11.11
CA VAL A 33 -17.47 6.08 -9.66
C VAL A 33 -16.63 7.29 -9.24
N PRO A 34 -17.15 8.18 -8.37
CA PRO A 34 -16.37 9.29 -7.84
C PRO A 34 -15.16 8.83 -7.01
N PHE A 35 -14.02 9.49 -7.21
CA PHE A 35 -12.74 9.23 -6.56
C PHE A 35 -12.87 9.32 -5.05
N SER A 36 -13.54 10.34 -4.52
CA SER A 36 -13.67 10.56 -3.08
C SER A 36 -14.34 9.37 -2.37
N ILE A 37 -15.37 8.79 -2.99
CA ILE A 37 -16.08 7.62 -2.46
C ILE A 37 -15.17 6.40 -2.57
N LEU A 38 -14.67 6.11 -3.77
CA LEU A 38 -13.96 4.86 -4.02
C LEU A 38 -12.59 4.81 -3.34
N SER A 39 -11.84 5.91 -3.36
CA SER A 39 -10.54 5.98 -2.69
C SER A 39 -10.67 5.79 -1.17
N THR A 40 -11.72 6.33 -0.56
CA THR A 40 -12.01 6.14 0.87
C THR A 40 -12.33 4.69 1.18
N ILE A 41 -13.21 4.06 0.39
CA ILE A 41 -13.60 2.66 0.57
C ILE A 41 -12.37 1.74 0.44
N ILE A 42 -11.58 1.90 -0.62
CA ILE A 42 -10.40 1.07 -0.87
C ILE A 42 -9.36 1.25 0.24
N THR A 43 -9.08 2.50 0.64
CA THR A 43 -8.10 2.78 1.70
C THR A 43 -8.50 2.10 3.00
N LEU A 44 -9.74 2.27 3.45
CA LEU A 44 -10.21 1.69 4.71
C LEU A 44 -10.24 0.17 4.66
N ASN A 45 -10.73 -0.40 3.55
CA ASN A 45 -10.80 -1.85 3.38
C ASN A 45 -9.41 -2.50 3.39
N ASN A 46 -8.48 -1.97 2.60
CA ASN A 46 -7.13 -2.52 2.51
C ASN A 46 -6.35 -2.30 3.81
N THR A 47 -6.53 -1.17 4.50
CA THR A 47 -5.90 -0.94 5.81
C THR A 47 -6.39 -1.97 6.83
N ALA A 48 -7.70 -2.22 6.88
CA ALA A 48 -8.26 -3.26 7.75
C ALA A 48 -7.73 -4.64 7.38
N ALA A 49 -7.64 -4.97 6.09
CA ALA A 49 -7.06 -6.22 5.61
C ALA A 49 -5.59 -6.38 6.02
N HIS A 50 -4.78 -5.32 5.95
CA HIS A 50 -3.39 -5.37 6.42
C HIS A 50 -3.31 -5.64 7.93
N ILE A 51 -4.14 -4.97 8.75
CA ILE A 51 -4.19 -5.20 10.20
C ILE A 51 -4.57 -6.65 10.50
N VAL A 52 -5.64 -7.16 9.88
CA VAL A 52 -6.09 -8.54 10.03
C VAL A 52 -5.01 -9.51 9.56
N GLY A 53 -4.35 -9.25 8.44
CA GLY A 53 -3.23 -10.05 7.92
C GLY A 53 -2.06 -10.11 8.89
N GLY A 54 -1.69 -8.99 9.52
CA GLY A 54 -0.66 -8.95 10.55
C GLY A 54 -1.02 -9.77 11.79
N LEU A 55 -2.28 -9.72 12.22
CA LEU A 55 -2.78 -10.53 13.33
C LEU A 55 -2.76 -12.02 12.99
N LEU A 56 -3.25 -12.39 11.81
CA LEU A 56 -3.19 -13.77 11.31
C LEU A 56 -1.74 -14.26 11.24
N LEU A 57 -0.81 -13.42 10.80
CA LEU A 57 0.61 -13.76 10.78
C LEU A 57 1.11 -14.10 12.19
N LEU A 58 0.80 -13.29 13.21
CA LEU A 58 1.19 -13.61 14.59
C LEU A 58 0.61 -14.95 15.07
N LEU A 59 -0.67 -15.19 14.79
CA LEU A 59 -1.37 -16.39 15.26
C LEU A 59 -0.88 -17.66 14.56
N LEU A 60 -0.53 -17.55 13.28
CA LEU A 60 -0.19 -18.68 12.43
C LEU A 60 1.31 -18.92 12.29
N TRP A 61 2.16 -17.93 12.64
CA TRP A 61 3.61 -17.99 12.42
C TRP A 61 4.25 -19.28 12.97
N ASP A 62 4.01 -19.58 14.25
CA ASP A 62 4.60 -20.76 14.89
C ASP A 62 4.09 -22.06 14.27
N ARG A 63 2.82 -22.07 13.81
CA ARG A 63 2.24 -23.23 13.16
C ARG A 63 2.86 -23.46 11.78
N VAL A 64 2.94 -22.42 10.94
CA VAL A 64 3.54 -22.47 9.60
C VAL A 64 5.00 -22.90 9.69
N ARG A 65 5.75 -22.34 10.65
CA ARG A 65 7.15 -22.67 10.87
C ARG A 65 7.36 -24.12 11.30
N ARG A 66 6.55 -24.64 12.23
CA ARG A 66 6.62 -26.06 12.67
C ARG A 66 6.28 -27.05 11.55
N MET A 67 5.45 -26.65 10.60
CA MET A 67 5.09 -27.49 9.45
C MET A 67 6.15 -27.47 8.34
N GLY A 68 7.22 -26.67 8.47
CA GLY A 68 8.20 -26.49 7.39
C GLY A 68 7.59 -25.84 6.14
N LEU A 69 6.53 -25.06 6.30
CA LEU A 69 5.81 -24.40 5.20
C LEU A 69 6.21 -22.93 5.02
N TYR A 70 7.30 -22.50 5.66
CA TYR A 70 7.83 -21.18 5.38
C TYR A 70 8.43 -21.18 3.98
N TRP A 71 8.22 -20.11 3.21
CA TRP A 71 8.58 -20.08 1.79
C TRP A 71 10.04 -20.44 1.52
N LYS A 72 10.97 -20.10 2.43
CA LYS A 72 12.39 -20.49 2.31
C LYS A 72 12.66 -21.97 2.53
N ASP A 73 11.76 -22.68 3.20
CA ASP A 73 11.86 -24.11 3.46
C ASP A 73 11.29 -24.92 2.28
N VAL A 74 10.37 -24.33 1.48
CA VAL A 74 9.67 -25.00 0.38
C VAL A 74 10.27 -24.69 -0.99
N MET A 75 10.76 -23.46 -1.18
CA MET A 75 11.24 -22.97 -2.48
C MET A 75 12.67 -23.46 -2.77
N ALA A 76 12.96 -23.81 -4.03
CA ALA A 76 14.30 -24.21 -4.43
C ALA A 76 15.31 -23.05 -4.26
N PRO A 77 16.58 -23.32 -3.90
CA PRO A 77 17.56 -22.26 -3.66
C PRO A 77 17.75 -21.29 -4.82
N GLU A 78 17.59 -21.77 -6.05
CA GLU A 78 17.73 -20.99 -7.28
C GLU A 78 16.56 -20.01 -7.49
N ASP A 79 15.39 -20.32 -6.94
CA ASP A 79 14.18 -19.50 -7.05
C ASP A 79 14.13 -18.39 -5.97
N ILE A 80 15.01 -18.45 -4.96
CA ILE A 80 15.12 -17.44 -3.90
C ILE A 80 15.85 -16.21 -4.46
N THR A 81 15.06 -15.29 -5.02
CA THR A 81 15.57 -14.05 -5.62
C THR A 81 16.14 -13.11 -4.54
N ARG A 82 17.34 -12.55 -4.81
CA ARG A 82 17.91 -11.47 -4.00
C ARG A 82 17.45 -10.11 -4.54
N PRO A 83 17.05 -9.15 -3.67
CA PRO A 83 16.64 -7.84 -4.14
C PRO A 83 17.82 -7.14 -4.83
N VAL A 84 17.69 -6.88 -6.13
CA VAL A 84 18.70 -6.16 -6.93
C VAL A 84 18.66 -4.65 -6.70
N ALA A 85 17.47 -4.11 -6.39
CA ALA A 85 17.25 -2.69 -6.12
C ALA A 85 16.18 -2.51 -5.02
N PRO A 86 16.50 -2.75 -3.74
CA PRO A 86 15.52 -2.73 -2.66
C PRO A 86 14.79 -1.38 -2.50
N LYS A 87 15.43 -0.27 -2.89
CA LYS A 87 14.81 1.07 -2.88
C LYS A 87 14.02 1.40 -4.16
N GLY A 88 14.22 0.63 -5.24
CA GLY A 88 13.59 0.87 -6.53
C GLY A 88 12.07 0.69 -6.49
N GLY A 89 11.59 -0.34 -5.79
CA GLY A 89 10.14 -0.56 -5.60
C GLY A 89 9.48 0.59 -4.87
N SER A 90 10.11 1.07 -3.80
CA SER A 90 9.59 2.20 -3.02
C SER A 90 9.61 3.52 -3.79
N LEU A 91 10.64 3.74 -4.62
CA LEU A 91 10.69 4.89 -5.52
C LEU A 91 9.59 4.81 -6.59
N LEU A 92 9.33 3.63 -7.17
CA LEU A 92 8.22 3.41 -8.10
C LEU A 92 6.86 3.67 -7.44
N MET A 93 6.67 3.22 -6.19
CA MET A 93 5.45 3.53 -5.43
C MET A 93 5.29 5.03 -5.19
N LEU A 94 6.38 5.74 -4.90
CA LEU A 94 6.37 7.19 -4.75
C LEU A 94 5.96 7.88 -6.06
N ILE A 95 6.61 7.52 -7.17
CA ILE A 95 6.34 8.11 -8.49
C ILE A 95 4.90 7.83 -8.91
N GLY A 96 4.45 6.58 -8.81
CA GLY A 96 3.08 6.19 -9.17
C GLY A 96 2.03 6.85 -8.28
N GLY A 97 2.24 6.85 -6.96
CA GLY A 97 1.30 7.43 -6.00
C GLY A 97 1.20 8.95 -6.08
N VAL A 98 2.34 9.65 -6.11
CA VAL A 98 2.38 11.11 -6.22
C VAL A 98 1.98 11.57 -7.62
N GLY A 99 2.46 10.89 -8.67
CA GLY A 99 2.12 11.19 -10.05
C GLY A 99 0.63 10.99 -10.34
N GLY A 100 0.05 9.88 -9.89
CA GLY A 100 -1.39 9.62 -10.01
C GLY A 100 -2.23 10.71 -9.35
N TRP A 101 -1.82 11.17 -8.16
CA TRP A 101 -2.51 12.27 -7.51
C TRP A 101 -2.39 13.60 -8.25
N LEU A 102 -1.18 13.99 -8.69
CA LEU A 102 -0.97 15.25 -9.39
C LEU A 102 -1.85 15.35 -10.64
N ILE A 103 -2.00 14.23 -11.35
CA ILE A 103 -2.89 14.12 -12.52
C ILE A 103 -4.35 14.34 -12.11
N VAL A 104 -4.84 13.67 -11.05
CA VAL A 104 -6.20 13.89 -10.51
C VAL A 104 -6.43 15.35 -10.13
N ALA A 105 -5.49 15.94 -9.38
CA ALA A 105 -5.59 17.29 -8.84
C ALA A 105 -5.65 18.36 -9.94
N PHE A 106 -4.96 18.15 -11.07
CA PHE A 106 -4.96 19.09 -12.19
C PHE A 106 -6.17 18.91 -13.13
N LEU A 107 -6.68 17.69 -13.27
CA LEU A 107 -7.79 17.38 -14.17
C LEU A 107 -9.18 17.58 -13.54
N MET A 108 -9.29 17.53 -12.21
CA MET A 108 -10.59 17.55 -11.52
C MET A 108 -10.63 18.62 -10.41
N PRO A 109 -11.11 19.84 -10.71
CA PRO A 109 -11.31 20.87 -9.70
C PRO A 109 -12.52 20.52 -8.83
N GLY A 110 -12.30 20.17 -7.55
CA GLY A 110 -13.36 19.85 -6.60
C GLY A 110 -12.86 19.23 -5.29
N ALA A 111 -13.77 18.62 -4.51
CA ALA A 111 -13.50 17.99 -3.21
C ALA A 111 -12.47 16.83 -3.24
N ALA A 112 -12.03 16.40 -4.43
CA ALA A 112 -10.97 15.40 -4.63
C ALA A 112 -9.57 15.93 -4.26
N ILE A 113 -9.35 17.25 -4.35
CA ILE A 113 -8.05 17.88 -4.06
C ILE A 113 -7.61 17.68 -2.60
N PRO A 114 -8.42 18.02 -1.57
CA PRO A 114 -8.00 17.84 -0.17
C PRO A 114 -7.81 16.37 0.22
N VAL A 115 -8.69 15.48 -0.26
CA VAL A 115 -8.59 14.03 0.01
C VAL A 115 -7.30 13.47 -0.58
N GLY A 116 -7.00 13.82 -1.83
CA GLY A 116 -5.78 13.36 -2.46
C GLY A 116 -4.51 14.00 -1.88
N ALA A 117 -4.56 15.24 -1.40
CA ALA A 117 -3.42 15.87 -0.72
C ALA A 117 -3.05 15.10 0.57
N ILE A 118 -4.03 14.62 1.33
CA ILE A 118 -3.81 13.75 2.50
C ILE A 118 -3.09 12.46 2.07
N PHE A 119 -3.52 11.85 0.96
CA PHE A 119 -2.87 10.65 0.44
C PHE A 119 -1.44 10.92 -0.03
N VAL A 120 -1.17 12.05 -0.67
CA VAL A 120 0.20 12.40 -1.07
C VAL A 120 1.09 12.68 0.13
N LEU A 121 0.59 13.36 1.16
CA LEU A 121 1.35 13.53 2.40
C LEU A 121 1.66 12.18 3.06
N ALA A 122 0.69 11.25 3.08
CA ALA A 122 0.91 9.89 3.55
C ALA A 122 1.94 9.13 2.69
N ILE A 123 1.90 9.31 1.37
CA ILE A 123 2.86 8.69 0.43
C ILE A 123 4.25 9.29 0.62
N LEU A 124 4.38 10.61 0.73
CA LEU A 124 5.66 11.27 1.03
C LEU A 124 6.21 10.86 2.38
N ALA A 125 5.35 10.51 3.36
CA ALA A 125 5.80 9.96 4.63
C ALA A 125 6.59 8.64 4.48
N THR A 126 6.38 7.88 3.39
CA THR A 126 7.22 6.69 3.12
C THR A 126 8.69 7.02 2.90
N LEU A 127 9.02 8.23 2.42
CA LEU A 127 10.42 8.65 2.25
C LEU A 127 11.18 8.69 3.58
N PHE A 128 10.48 8.90 4.70
CA PHE A 128 11.07 8.87 6.04
C PHE A 128 11.17 7.46 6.62
N LEU A 129 10.55 6.46 5.98
CA LEU A 129 10.56 5.05 6.39
C LEU A 129 11.53 4.19 5.55
N LEU A 130 12.17 4.75 4.52
CA LEU A 130 13.13 4.11 3.59
C LEU A 130 14.60 4.42 3.91
#